data_AF-A0A5C6YRX9-F1
#
_entry.id   AF-A0A5C6YRX9-F1
#
_cell.length_a   1.000
_cell.length_b   1.000
_cell.length_c   1.000
_cell.angle_alpha   90.00
_cell.angle_beta   90.00
_cell.angle_gamma   90.00
#
_symmetry.space_group_name_H-M   'P 1'
#
loop_
_entity.id
_entity.type
_entity.pdbx_description
1 polymer ?
#
loop_
_entity_poly.entity_id
_entity_poly.type
_entity_poly.pdbx_seq_one_letter_code
_entity_poly.pdbx_strand_id
1 'polypeptide(L)'
;MKQILGIGSRINHPKHGKGVVTNVTAKMYWVTFIENGLETIATDDDFEIIEAAEDEVDTVSFYEVEKSLRDILKKWNGFSEIVPIADKWKGGSMILKPADSNLSSKEIPIDTFFHKIVMLRDRLRVMEQKINASKELSEQDKIDLQQYITRCYGSLTTFNVLFKNNSQQFRGESVTK
;
A
#
# COMPACT_ATOMS: atom_id res chain seq x y z
N MET A 1 -32.45 12.40 -11.78
CA MET A 1 -31.49 12.65 -10.68
C MET A 1 -31.32 14.16 -10.58
N LYS A 2 -31.56 14.78 -9.42
CA LYS A 2 -31.28 16.21 -9.21
C LYS A 2 -29.75 16.40 -9.24
N GLN A 3 -29.26 17.36 -10.01
CA GLN A 3 -27.85 17.73 -10.10
C GLN A 3 -27.40 18.31 -8.76
N ILE A 4 -26.28 17.82 -8.22
CA ILE A 4 -25.71 18.33 -6.97
C ILE A 4 -24.96 19.63 -7.30
N LEU A 5 -25.31 20.73 -6.60
CA LEU A 5 -24.60 22.00 -6.66
C LEU A 5 -23.15 21.90 -6.20
N GLY A 6 -22.23 22.51 -6.94
CA GLY A 6 -20.81 22.63 -6.55
C GLY A 6 -20.59 23.68 -5.45
N ILE A 7 -19.40 23.62 -4.83
CA ILE A 7 -18.96 24.62 -3.84
C ILE A 7 -18.88 25.99 -4.54
N GLY A 8 -19.37 27.03 -3.87
CA GLY A 8 -19.49 28.38 -4.44
C GLY A 8 -20.88 28.69 -5.02
N SER A 9 -21.76 27.69 -5.14
CA SER A 9 -23.14 27.91 -5.57
C SER A 9 -23.89 28.83 -4.59
N ARG A 10 -24.75 29.71 -5.12
CA ARG A 10 -25.58 30.64 -4.35
C ARG A 10 -27.03 30.20 -4.38
N ILE A 11 -27.63 30.11 -3.20
CA ILE A 11 -29.02 29.68 -3.03
C ILE A 11 -29.81 30.67 -2.18
N ASN A 12 -31.13 30.63 -2.30
CA ASN A 12 -32.07 31.34 -1.44
C ASN A 12 -32.97 30.34 -0.74
N HIS A 13 -32.78 30.16 0.56
CA HIS A 13 -33.55 29.22 1.37
C HIS A 13 -34.73 29.94 2.06
N PRO A 14 -35.95 29.39 2.03
CA PRO A 14 -37.15 30.03 2.61
C PRO A 14 -37.00 30.41 4.08
N LYS A 15 -36.26 29.61 4.86
CA LYS A 15 -36.04 29.83 6.30
C LYS A 15 -34.80 30.66 6.64
N HIS A 16 -33.73 30.54 5.86
CA HIS A 16 -32.41 31.09 6.22
C HIS A 16 -31.96 32.24 5.30
N GLY A 17 -32.73 32.53 4.25
CA GLY A 17 -32.43 33.58 3.28
C GLY A 17 -31.34 33.19 2.29
N LYS A 18 -30.60 34.18 1.80
CA LYS A 18 -29.55 33.99 0.80
C LYS A 18 -28.27 33.45 1.45
N GLY A 19 -27.66 32.45 0.82
CA GLY A 19 -26.45 31.83 1.30
C GLY A 19 -25.56 31.25 0.19
N VAL A 20 -24.33 30.95 0.54
CA VAL A 20 -23.32 30.36 -0.36
C VAL A 20 -22.96 28.96 0.14
N VAL A 21 -22.99 27.98 -0.76
CA VAL A 21 -22.56 26.61 -0.49
C VAL A 21 -21.05 26.59 -0.29
N THR A 22 -20.60 26.21 0.90
CA THR A 22 -19.18 26.16 1.27
C THR A 22 -18.63 24.73 1.31
N ASN A 23 -19.51 23.73 1.47
CA ASN A 23 -19.15 22.31 1.40
C ASN A 23 -20.36 21.47 0.97
N VAL A 24 -20.10 20.32 0.36
CA VAL A 24 -21.12 19.43 -0.19
C VAL A 24 -20.78 17.96 0.04
N THR A 25 -21.80 17.16 0.34
CA THR A 25 -21.76 15.71 0.27
C THR A 25 -22.92 15.21 -0.59
N ALA A 26 -23.00 13.89 -0.82
CA ALA A 26 -24.11 13.30 -1.57
C ALA A 26 -25.51 13.51 -0.94
N LYS A 27 -25.61 14.02 0.30
CA LYS A 27 -26.89 14.17 1.03
C LYS A 27 -27.08 15.52 1.72
N MET A 28 -26.00 16.27 1.97
CA MET A 28 -26.06 17.50 2.76
C MET A 28 -25.24 18.61 2.10
N TYR A 29 -25.75 19.85 2.23
CA TYR A 29 -25.02 21.08 1.96
C TYR A 29 -24.67 21.79 3.26
N TRP A 30 -23.46 22.33 3.32
CA TRP A 30 -23.09 23.36 4.29
C TRP A 30 -23.19 24.70 3.60
N VAL A 31 -24.04 25.56 4.13
CA VAL A 31 -24.36 26.85 3.51
C VAL A 31 -24.13 27.94 4.54
N THR A 32 -23.30 28.92 4.19
CA THR A 32 -23.14 30.13 4.99
C THR A 32 -24.18 31.14 4.53
N PHE A 33 -25.20 31.34 5.35
CA PHE A 33 -26.25 32.33 5.16
C PHE A 33 -25.83 33.70 5.69
N ILE A 34 -26.30 34.76 5.05
CA ILE A 34 -25.93 36.14 5.39
C ILE A 34 -26.30 36.49 6.84
N GLU A 35 -27.49 36.09 7.29
CA GLU A 35 -28.02 36.46 8.62
C GLU A 35 -27.67 35.44 9.71
N ASN A 36 -27.71 34.14 9.38
CA ASN A 36 -27.66 33.06 10.38
C ASN A 36 -26.30 32.35 10.45
N GLY A 37 -25.34 32.68 9.59
CA GLY A 37 -24.04 32.01 9.54
C GLY A 37 -24.13 30.61 8.91
N LEU A 38 -23.27 29.69 9.37
CA LEU A 38 -23.15 28.35 8.79
C LEU A 38 -24.29 27.44 9.26
N GLU A 39 -25.06 26.93 8.31
CA GLU A 39 -26.15 25.97 8.53
C GLU A 39 -25.97 24.74 7.65
N THR A 40 -26.52 23.61 8.10
CA THR A 40 -26.51 22.36 7.33
C THR A 40 -27.93 22.05 6.86
N ILE A 41 -28.11 21.96 5.54
CA ILE A 41 -29.39 21.64 4.91
C ILE A 41 -29.27 20.38 4.06
N ALA A 42 -30.39 19.70 3.82
CA ALA A 42 -30.40 18.51 2.97
C ALA A 42 -30.28 18.92 1.49
N THR A 43 -29.69 18.05 0.66
CA THR A 43 -29.56 18.31 -0.79
C THR A 43 -30.90 18.33 -1.53
N ASP A 44 -31.93 17.74 -0.93
CA ASP A 44 -33.31 17.69 -1.44
C ASP A 44 -34.25 18.68 -0.74
N ASP A 45 -33.73 19.55 0.13
CA ASP A 45 -34.50 20.60 0.79
C ASP A 45 -35.04 21.63 -0.22
N ASP A 46 -36.05 22.40 0.21
CA ASP A 46 -36.68 23.41 -0.64
C ASP A 46 -35.87 24.72 -0.62
N PHE A 47 -35.22 25.04 -1.73
CA PHE A 47 -34.52 26.31 -1.95
C PHE A 47 -34.51 26.70 -3.42
N GLU A 48 -34.35 27.99 -3.68
CA GLU A 48 -34.18 28.53 -5.02
C GLU A 48 -32.67 28.66 -5.34
N ILE A 49 -32.28 28.22 -6.53
CA ILE A 49 -30.90 28.33 -7.00
C ILE A 49 -30.73 29.69 -7.67
N ILE A 50 -29.88 30.55 -7.10
CA ILE A 50 -29.56 31.87 -7.67
C ILE A 50 -28.46 31.72 -8.71
N GLU A 51 -27.42 30.95 -8.39
CA GLU A 51 -26.24 30.72 -9.22
C GLU A 51 -25.69 29.33 -8.92
N ALA A 52 -25.63 28.46 -9.92
CA ALA A 52 -25.01 27.15 -9.79
C ALA A 52 -23.54 27.27 -10.20
N ALA A 53 -22.63 27.00 -9.27
CA ALA A 53 -21.25 26.73 -9.61
C ALA A 53 -21.20 25.29 -10.15
N GLU A 54 -20.97 25.14 -11.45
CA GLU A 54 -20.82 23.84 -12.12
C GLU A 54 -19.39 23.31 -12.04
N ASP A 55 -18.44 24.14 -11.61
CA ASP A 55 -17.04 23.77 -11.53
C ASP A 55 -16.79 22.82 -10.36
N GLU A 56 -16.22 21.66 -10.69
CA GLU A 56 -15.66 20.67 -9.77
C GLU A 56 -14.58 21.34 -8.91
N VAL A 57 -14.99 22.00 -7.82
CA VAL A 57 -14.05 22.36 -6.77
C VAL A 57 -13.67 21.05 -6.10
N ASP A 58 -12.49 20.55 -6.48
CA ASP A 58 -11.80 19.38 -5.95
C ASP A 58 -12.12 19.16 -4.48
N THR A 59 -13.19 18.43 -4.21
CA THR A 59 -13.29 17.64 -3.00
C THR A 59 -12.19 16.61 -3.19
N VAL A 60 -10.98 16.88 -2.70
CA VAL A 60 -9.89 15.90 -2.72
C VAL A 60 -10.51 14.60 -2.24
N SER A 61 -10.72 13.68 -3.17
CA SER A 61 -11.66 12.60 -2.89
C SER A 61 -11.05 11.82 -1.73
N PHE A 62 -11.85 11.35 -0.77
CA PHE A 62 -11.31 10.43 0.23
C PHE A 62 -10.57 9.26 -0.45
N TYR A 63 -10.96 8.92 -1.68
CA TYR A 63 -10.25 8.00 -2.56
C TYR A 63 -8.86 8.51 -2.99
N GLU A 64 -8.70 9.77 -3.34
CA GLU A 64 -7.40 10.36 -3.70
C GLU A 64 -6.49 10.53 -2.49
N VAL A 65 -7.04 10.89 -1.33
CA VAL A 65 -6.31 10.90 -0.06
C VAL A 65 -5.90 9.48 0.32
N GLU A 66 -6.80 8.49 0.20
CA GLU A 66 -6.48 7.07 0.44
C GLU A 66 -5.43 6.56 -0.54
N LYS A 67 -5.56 6.91 -1.83
CA LYS A 67 -4.60 6.54 -2.87
C LYS A 67 -3.24 7.17 -2.61
N SER A 68 -3.20 8.44 -2.27
CA SER A 68 -1.96 9.15 -1.93
C SER A 68 -1.32 8.56 -0.67
N LEU A 69 -2.11 8.29 0.38
CA LEU A 69 -1.62 7.63 1.59
C LEU A 69 -1.14 6.20 1.29
N ARG A 70 -1.87 5.42 0.49
CA ARG A 70 -1.44 4.09 0.02
C ARG A 70 -0.17 4.16 -0.80
N ASP A 71 -0.01 5.18 -1.63
CA ASP A 71 1.16 5.32 -2.50
C ASP A 71 2.37 5.83 -1.73
N ILE A 72 2.18 6.70 -0.73
CA ILE A 72 3.20 7.10 0.25
C ILE A 72 3.61 5.90 1.09
N LEU A 73 2.63 5.15 1.63
CA LEU A 73 2.88 3.91 2.35
C LEU A 73 3.60 2.93 1.43
N LYS A 74 3.15 2.62 0.21
CA LYS A 74 3.90 1.75 -0.73
C LYS A 74 5.32 2.24 -1.04
N LYS A 75 5.53 3.55 -1.18
CA LYS A 75 6.85 4.14 -1.41
C LYS A 75 7.77 4.04 -0.18
N TRP A 76 7.21 4.18 1.02
CA TRP A 76 7.93 4.07 2.30
C TRP A 76 7.99 2.64 2.82
N ASN A 77 7.12 1.77 2.31
CA ASN A 77 6.96 0.40 2.71
C ASN A 77 8.00 -0.48 2.04
N GLY A 78 9.19 -0.46 2.66
CA GLY A 78 9.83 -1.71 3.05
C GLY A 78 8.97 -2.59 3.98
N PHE A 79 7.62 -2.49 3.96
CA PHE A 79 6.75 -3.58 4.40
C PHE A 79 6.87 -4.65 3.32
N SER A 80 7.90 -5.46 3.51
CA SER A 80 7.89 -6.85 3.12
C SER A 80 6.47 -7.38 3.31
N GLU A 81 5.88 -7.93 2.24
CA GLU A 81 4.62 -8.65 2.30
C GLU A 81 4.59 -9.47 3.60
N ILE A 82 3.48 -9.44 4.35
CA ILE A 82 3.40 -10.27 5.56
C ILE A 82 3.41 -11.73 5.09
N VAL A 83 4.58 -12.35 5.15
CA VAL A 83 4.78 -13.74 4.77
C VAL A 83 4.55 -14.59 6.03
N PRO A 84 3.50 -15.42 6.06
CA PRO A 84 3.29 -16.31 7.19
C PRO A 84 4.31 -17.46 7.19
N ILE A 85 4.88 -17.72 8.36
CA ILE A 85 5.67 -18.92 8.61
C ILE A 85 4.78 -20.17 8.61
N ALA A 86 5.29 -21.30 8.13
CA ALA A 86 4.57 -22.57 8.14
C ALA A 86 4.19 -22.97 9.57
N ASP A 87 2.98 -23.51 9.75
CA ASP A 87 2.38 -23.70 11.08
C ASP A 87 3.24 -24.58 12.01
N LYS A 88 3.99 -25.54 11.47
CA LYS A 88 4.89 -26.42 12.22
C LYS A 88 6.09 -25.74 12.87
N TRP A 89 6.42 -24.52 12.48
CA TRP A 89 7.57 -23.78 13.01
C TRP A 89 7.17 -22.64 13.95
N LYS A 90 5.87 -22.34 14.10
CA LYS A 90 5.43 -21.19 14.90
C LYS A 90 5.91 -21.29 16.36
N GLY A 91 6.50 -20.21 16.87
CA GLY A 91 7.00 -20.13 18.24
C GLY A 91 8.24 -20.99 18.52
N GLY A 92 8.84 -21.58 17.48
CA GLY A 92 10.07 -22.37 17.61
C GLY A 92 11.34 -21.52 17.68
N SER A 93 12.49 -22.19 17.75
CA SER A 93 13.80 -21.57 17.71
C SER A 93 14.78 -22.35 16.84
N MET A 94 15.76 -21.63 16.30
CA MET A 94 16.93 -22.17 15.61
C MET A 94 18.10 -22.19 16.60
N ILE A 95 18.75 -23.34 16.75
CA ILE A 95 19.89 -23.50 17.64
C ILE A 95 21.16 -23.70 16.80
N LEU A 96 22.07 -22.74 16.86
CA LEU A 96 23.42 -22.88 16.31
C LEU A 96 24.29 -23.57 17.36
N LYS A 97 24.56 -24.85 17.13
CA LYS A 97 25.36 -25.68 18.01
C LYS A 97 26.81 -25.72 17.54
N PRO A 98 27.78 -25.22 18.33
CA PRO A 98 29.20 -25.37 18.01
C PRO A 98 29.61 -26.84 18.07
N ALA A 99 30.61 -27.21 17.26
CA ALA A 99 31.22 -28.55 17.32
C ALA A 99 32.05 -28.73 18.60
N ASP A 100 32.65 -27.64 19.11
CA ASP A 100 33.33 -27.62 20.39
C ASP A 100 32.30 -27.64 21.54
N SER A 101 32.34 -28.69 22.36
CA SER A 101 31.43 -28.88 23.50
C SER A 101 31.66 -27.89 24.64
N ASN A 102 32.76 -27.14 24.63
CA ASN A 102 33.03 -26.10 25.63
C ASN A 102 32.35 -24.77 25.31
N LEU A 103 31.83 -24.61 24.09
CA LEU A 103 31.16 -23.38 23.66
C LEU A 103 29.64 -23.50 23.82
N SER A 104 29.00 -22.39 24.20
CA SER A 104 27.55 -22.34 24.32
C SER A 104 26.87 -22.32 22.95
N SER A 105 25.71 -22.99 22.87
CA SER A 105 24.86 -22.90 21.70
C SER A 105 24.17 -21.55 21.64
N LYS A 106 24.01 -21.01 20.43
CA LYS A 106 23.27 -19.76 20.22
C LYS A 106 21.86 -20.07 19.76
N GLU A 107 20.89 -19.66 20.56
CA GLU A 107 19.48 -19.75 20.21
C GLU A 107 19.02 -18.48 19.49
N ILE A 108 18.22 -18.67 18.43
CA ILE A 108 17.66 -17.60 17.61
C ILE A 108 16.17 -17.89 17.45
N PRO A 109 15.25 -16.98 17.85
CA PRO A 109 13.82 -17.16 17.59
C PRO A 109 13.57 -17.36 16.10
N ILE A 110 12.77 -18.37 15.75
CA ILE A 110 12.59 -18.76 14.34
C ILE A 110 11.91 -17.66 13.53
N ASP A 111 10.99 -16.89 14.14
CA ASP A 111 10.35 -15.73 13.52
C ASP A 111 11.36 -14.65 13.17
N THR A 112 12.37 -14.43 14.02
CA THR A 112 13.45 -13.46 13.75
C THR A 112 14.32 -13.92 12.59
N PHE A 113 14.68 -15.21 12.55
CA PHE A 113 15.42 -15.78 11.44
C PHE A 113 14.61 -15.69 10.14
N PHE A 114 13.35 -16.12 10.17
CA PHE A 114 12.47 -16.13 9.02
C PHE A 114 12.25 -14.72 8.45
N HIS A 115 12.02 -13.73 9.32
CA HIS A 115 11.91 -12.34 8.89
C HIS A 115 13.17 -11.86 8.11
N LYS A 116 14.37 -12.27 8.54
CA LYS A 116 15.61 -11.97 7.80
C LYS A 116 15.67 -12.66 6.44
N ILE A 117 15.19 -13.91 6.34
CA ILE A 117 15.10 -14.64 5.06
C ILE A 117 14.13 -13.95 4.10
N VAL A 118 12.97 -13.50 4.59
CA VAL A 118 12.00 -12.76 3.76
C VAL A 118 12.59 -11.41 3.32
N MET A 119 13.26 -10.66 4.21
CA MET A 119 13.94 -9.42 3.81
C MET A 119 14.99 -9.64 2.73
N LEU A 120 15.75 -10.73 2.79
CA LEU A 120 16.75 -11.06 1.78
C LEU A 120 16.09 -11.34 0.42
N ARG A 121 15.01 -12.14 0.41
CA ARG A 121 14.20 -12.40 -0.79
C ARG A 121 13.75 -11.10 -1.46
N ASP A 122 13.19 -10.19 -0.67
CA ASP A 122 12.62 -8.96 -1.20
C ASP A 122 13.70 -8.02 -1.76
N ARG A 123 14.89 -8.01 -1.15
CA ARG A 123 16.05 -7.26 -1.67
C ARG A 123 16.54 -7.83 -3.00
N LEU A 124 16.59 -9.16 -3.16
CA LEU A 124 16.91 -9.78 -4.44
C LEU A 124 15.88 -9.42 -5.51
N ARG A 125 14.59 -9.41 -5.16
CA ARG A 125 13.53 -9.03 -6.09
C ARG A 125 13.65 -7.58 -6.53
N VAL A 126 13.94 -6.67 -5.61
CA VAL A 126 14.16 -5.24 -5.93
C VAL A 126 15.40 -5.07 -6.80
N MET A 127 16.46 -5.84 -6.54
CA MET A 127 17.68 -5.81 -7.36
C MET A 127 17.40 -6.24 -8.80
N GLU A 128 16.66 -7.34 -8.98
CA GLU A 128 16.22 -7.83 -10.29
C GLU A 128 15.40 -6.77 -11.04
N GLN A 129 14.43 -6.15 -10.38
CA GLN A 129 13.63 -5.08 -10.97
C GLN A 129 14.49 -3.89 -11.43
N LYS A 130 15.48 -3.49 -10.63
CA LYS A 130 16.41 -2.40 -10.97
C LYS A 130 17.26 -2.75 -12.19
N ILE A 131 17.74 -3.99 -12.30
CA ILE A 131 18.49 -4.47 -13.46
C ILE A 131 17.61 -4.40 -14.71
N ASN A 132 16.37 -4.88 -14.63
CA ASN A 132 15.42 -4.88 -15.76
C ASN A 132 15.09 -3.47 -16.24
N ALA A 133 14.95 -2.52 -15.31
CA ALA A 133 14.62 -1.13 -15.61
C ALA A 133 15.85 -0.27 -16.01
N SER A 134 17.07 -0.78 -15.87
CA SER A 134 18.29 -0.03 -16.16
C SER A 134 18.40 0.27 -17.65
N LYS A 135 18.63 1.54 -17.99
CA LYS A 135 18.92 2.01 -19.35
C LYS A 135 20.41 1.97 -19.69
N GLU A 136 21.26 1.85 -18.68
CA GLU A 136 22.72 1.89 -18.81
C GLU A 136 23.33 0.50 -19.07
N LEU A 137 22.62 -0.56 -18.69
CA LEU A 137 23.05 -1.94 -18.91
C LEU A 137 22.69 -2.40 -20.32
N SER A 138 23.63 -3.08 -20.98
CA SER A 138 23.34 -3.77 -22.24
C SER A 138 22.40 -4.96 -21.99
N GLU A 139 21.71 -5.42 -23.04
CA GLU A 139 20.81 -6.57 -22.92
C GLU A 139 21.56 -7.84 -22.49
N GLN A 140 22.80 -8.03 -22.93
CA GLN A 140 23.63 -9.16 -22.51
C GLN A 140 23.97 -9.09 -21.01
N ASP A 141 24.38 -7.91 -20.52
CA ASP A 141 24.70 -7.73 -19.09
C ASP A 141 23.48 -7.96 -18.20
N LYS A 142 22.29 -7.52 -18.66
CA LYS A 142 21.03 -7.78 -17.95
C LYS A 142 20.76 -9.27 -17.83
N ILE A 143 20.91 -10.02 -18.92
CA ILE A 143 20.71 -11.48 -18.94
C ILE A 143 21.68 -12.16 -17.96
N ASP A 144 22.96 -11.79 -17.98
CA ASP A 144 23.97 -12.42 -17.12
C ASP A 144 23.71 -12.14 -15.63
N LEU A 145 23.33 -10.91 -15.28
CA LEU A 145 22.95 -10.54 -13.91
C LEU A 145 21.66 -11.22 -13.45
N GLN A 146 20.64 -11.31 -14.32
CA GLN A 146 19.39 -12.04 -14.02
C GLN A 146 19.65 -13.53 -13.76
N GLN A 147 20.51 -14.17 -14.56
CA GLN A 147 20.91 -15.56 -14.33
C GLN A 147 21.62 -15.71 -12.98
N TYR A 148 22.50 -14.77 -12.63
CA TYR A 148 23.17 -14.80 -11.33
C TYR A 148 22.18 -14.66 -10.16
N ILE A 149 21.21 -13.74 -10.25
CA ILE A 149 20.12 -13.61 -9.27
C ILE A 149 19.30 -14.89 -9.18
N THR A 150 19.01 -15.53 -10.31
CA THR A 150 18.28 -16.81 -10.36
C THR A 150 19.04 -17.92 -9.62
N ARG A 151 20.35 -17.97 -9.75
CA ARG A 151 21.21 -18.88 -8.97
C ARG A 151 21.22 -18.54 -7.47
N CYS A 152 21.20 -17.25 -7.11
CA CYS A 152 21.02 -16.83 -5.72
C CYS A 152 19.69 -17.30 -5.14
N TYR A 153 18.59 -17.22 -5.90
CA TYR A 153 17.31 -17.79 -5.46
C TYR A 153 17.40 -19.32 -5.30
N GLY A 154 18.07 -20.00 -6.22
CA GLY A 154 18.31 -21.44 -6.15
C GLY A 154 18.99 -21.89 -4.86
N SER A 155 20.03 -21.17 -4.41
CA SER A 155 20.77 -21.51 -3.18
C SER A 155 19.95 -21.31 -1.89
N LEU A 156 18.89 -20.51 -1.95
CA LEU A 156 18.00 -20.22 -0.82
C LEU A 156 16.80 -21.17 -0.72
N THR A 157 16.60 -22.06 -1.70
CA THR A 157 15.46 -23.00 -1.73
C THR A 157 15.39 -23.92 -0.52
N THR A 158 16.51 -24.20 0.15
CA THR A 158 16.57 -24.93 1.43
C THR A 158 15.64 -24.32 2.49
N PHE A 159 15.45 -23.01 2.48
CA PHE A 159 14.59 -22.30 3.44
C PHE A 159 13.10 -22.32 3.07
N ASN A 160 12.71 -22.90 1.92
CA ASN A 160 11.32 -22.98 1.48
C ASN A 160 10.42 -23.72 2.49
N VAL A 161 10.99 -24.60 3.30
CA VAL A 161 10.29 -25.32 4.38
C VAL A 161 9.69 -24.40 5.45
N LEU A 162 10.18 -23.15 5.55
CA LEU A 162 9.70 -22.14 6.50
C LEU A 162 8.47 -21.38 5.98
N PHE A 163 8.21 -21.38 4.67
CA PHE A 163 7.10 -20.63 4.08
C PHE A 163 5.80 -21.41 4.19
N LYS A 164 4.72 -20.74 4.60
CA LYS A 164 3.38 -21.34 4.58
C LYS A 164 2.82 -21.49 3.16
N ASN A 165 3.08 -20.54 2.28
CA ASN A 165 2.54 -20.50 0.92
C ASN A 165 3.61 -20.75 -0.14
N ASN A 166 3.34 -21.63 -1.10
CA ASN A 166 4.27 -21.95 -2.20
C ASN A 166 4.49 -20.79 -3.20
N SER A 167 3.56 -19.83 -3.26
CA SER A 167 3.72 -18.62 -4.09
C SER A 167 4.80 -17.68 -3.58
N GLN A 168 5.13 -17.77 -2.28
CA GLN A 168 6.07 -16.88 -1.59
C GLN A 168 7.47 -17.50 -1.44
N GLN A 169 7.63 -18.75 -1.85
CA GLN A 169 8.89 -19.50 -1.79
C GLN A 169 9.92 -18.99 -2.80
N PHE A 170 11.19 -19.27 -2.52
CA PHE A 170 12.28 -19.08 -3.46
C PHE A 170 12.12 -20.03 -4.65
N ARG A 171 12.31 -19.51 -5.86
CA ARG A 171 12.31 -20.26 -7.12
C ARG A 171 13.63 -19.99 -7.84
N GLY A 172 14.45 -21.02 -8.00
CA GLY A 172 15.64 -20.97 -8.85
C GLY A 172 15.39 -21.72 -10.16
N GLU A 173 16.44 -21.83 -10.97
CA GLU A 173 16.49 -22.80 -12.07
C GLU A 173 16.27 -24.20 -11.51
N SER A 174 15.18 -24.85 -11.93
CA SER A 174 14.99 -26.26 -11.69
C SER A 174 16.07 -27.01 -12.46
N VAL A 175 17.04 -27.58 -11.73
CA VAL A 175 17.93 -28.60 -12.28
C VAL A 175 17.05 -29.81 -12.56
N THR A 176 16.59 -29.94 -13.80
CA THR A 176 16.04 -31.20 -14.29
C THR A 176 17.17 -32.21 -14.18
N LYS A 177 17.13 -33.03 -13.13
CA LYS A 177 18.01 -34.19 -12.97
C LYS A 177 17.57 -35.30 -13.92
#